data_AF-A0A3E4WPB0-F1
#
_entry.id   AF-A0A3E4WPB0-F1
#
_cell.length_a   1.000
_cell.length_b   1.000
_cell.length_c   1.000
_cell.angle_alpha   90.00
_cell.angle_beta   90.00
_cell.angle_gamma   90.00
#
_symmetry.space_group_name_H-M   'P 1'
#
loop_
_entity.id
_entity.type
_entity.pdbx_description
1 polymer ?
#
loop_
_entity_poly.entity_id
_entity_poly.type
_entity_poly.pdbx_seq_one_letter_code
_entity_poly.pdbx_strand_id
1 'polypeptide(L)'
;MYMENGYTWSVELGIHSYFDNINQDFLINKIQNHISDDKILNLIITYLKCTVIDDHTTYKKDEGILQGGQLSPLFSNIYMNELDHYMDENDYHFCRFGDDINIYCKTYDDAIKILGDVREHIENAEMLPLNHKKTGVYKGTKRKYLGFKFEKKGLKIIAKREKKAYKTVYRDWYSTGIRRIDSSYHLVNEGILTRRDFNILFENDEGKKYIPVETTDSIYVYSNVILSGIFFEFINNHRG
;
A
#
# COMPACT_ATOMS: atom_id res chain seq x y z
N MET A 1 -8.18 -23.70 -7.81
CA MET A 1 -7.12 -22.69 -7.50
C MET A 1 -5.76 -23.30 -7.81
N TYR A 2 -4.81 -22.61 -8.45
CA TYR A 2 -3.54 -23.21 -8.91
C TYR A 2 -2.80 -24.02 -7.84
N MET A 3 -2.77 -23.51 -6.61
CA MET A 3 -2.18 -24.20 -5.47
C MET A 3 -2.78 -25.59 -5.19
N GLU A 4 -4.08 -25.79 -5.39
CA GLU A 4 -4.72 -27.11 -5.24
C GLU A 4 -4.20 -28.14 -6.26
N ASN A 5 -3.74 -27.66 -7.42
CA ASN A 5 -3.16 -28.48 -8.49
C ASN A 5 -1.65 -28.67 -8.34
N GLY A 6 -1.06 -28.33 -7.18
CA GLY A 6 0.35 -28.55 -6.88
C GLY A 6 1.30 -27.39 -7.20
N TYR A 7 0.77 -26.26 -7.69
CA TYR A 7 1.56 -25.05 -7.94
C TYR A 7 1.78 -24.29 -6.62
N THR A 8 2.69 -24.80 -5.80
CA THR A 8 2.87 -24.39 -4.40
C THR A 8 3.93 -23.31 -4.18
N TRP A 9 4.67 -22.94 -5.22
CA TRP A 9 5.55 -21.78 -5.23
C TRP A 9 4.83 -20.59 -5.84
N SER A 10 5.10 -19.39 -5.32
CA SER A 10 4.53 -18.13 -5.77
C SER A 10 5.67 -17.18 -6.09
N VAL A 11 5.66 -16.63 -7.29
CA VAL A 11 6.38 -15.41 -7.65
C VAL A 11 5.44 -14.26 -7.32
N GLU A 12 5.84 -13.38 -6.41
CA GLU A 12 5.10 -12.14 -6.13
C GLU A 12 5.87 -11.00 -6.78
N LEU A 13 5.17 -10.14 -7.52
CA LEU A 13 5.72 -8.96 -8.16
C LEU A 13 5.09 -7.73 -7.51
N GLY A 14 5.92 -6.83 -6.99
CA GLY A 14 5.48 -5.53 -6.53
C GLY A 14 6.05 -4.45 -7.44
N ILE A 15 5.20 -3.53 -7.90
CA ILE A 15 5.63 -2.35 -8.65
C ILE A 15 5.84 -1.19 -7.66
N HIS A 16 6.91 -0.42 -7.84
CA HIS A 16 7.19 0.74 -6.99
C HIS A 16 6.22 1.86 -7.34
N SER A 17 5.46 2.34 -6.34
CA SER A 17 4.49 3.44 -6.48
C SER A 17 3.72 3.40 -7.82
N TYR A 18 3.08 2.26 -8.10
CA TYR A 18 2.55 1.91 -9.42
C TYR A 18 1.77 3.05 -10.10
N PHE A 19 0.75 3.60 -9.43
CA PHE A 19 -0.05 4.68 -10.01
C PHE A 19 0.74 5.95 -10.30
N ASP A 20 1.84 6.21 -9.60
CA ASP A 20 2.69 7.38 -9.81
C ASP A 20 3.73 7.17 -10.92
N ASN A 21 4.00 5.93 -11.33
CA ASN A 21 4.98 5.58 -12.38
C ASN A 21 4.31 5.13 -13.69
N ILE A 22 2.99 5.32 -13.83
CA ILE A 22 2.31 5.05 -15.11
C ILE A 22 2.74 6.09 -16.14
N ASN A 23 3.40 5.66 -17.22
CA ASN A 23 3.72 6.56 -18.32
C ASN A 23 2.42 6.97 -19.06
N GLN A 24 2.07 8.25 -18.98
CA GLN A 24 0.80 8.75 -19.53
C GLN A 24 0.75 8.67 -21.06
N ASP A 25 1.85 8.97 -21.76
CA ASP A 25 1.88 8.93 -23.22
C ASP A 25 1.79 7.48 -23.73
N PHE A 26 2.46 6.55 -23.05
CA PHE A 26 2.33 5.12 -23.33
C PHE A 26 0.90 4.61 -23.11
N LEU A 27 0.26 5.01 -22.00
CA LEU A 27 -1.16 4.71 -21.75
C LEU A 27 -2.08 5.27 -22.84
N ILE A 28 -1.87 6.53 -23.24
CA ILE A 28 -2.67 7.18 -24.29
C ILE A 28 -2.54 6.40 -25.60
N ASN A 29 -1.33 5.99 -25.98
CA ASN A 29 -1.10 5.17 -27.17
C ASN A 29 -1.84 3.83 -27.10
N LYS A 30 -1.83 3.14 -25.95
CA LYS A 30 -2.60 1.90 -25.77
C LYS A 30 -4.11 2.15 -25.92
N ILE A 31 -4.63 3.24 -25.35
CA ILE A 31 -6.06 3.60 -25.46
C ILE A 31 -6.45 3.92 -26.92
N GLN A 32 -5.60 4.62 -27.67
CA GLN A 32 -5.82 4.96 -29.08
C GLN A 32 -5.99 3.74 -29.97
N ASN A 33 -5.34 2.62 -29.64
CA ASN A 33 -5.50 1.36 -30.38
C ASN A 33 -6.91 0.75 -30.24
N HIS A 34 -7.67 1.16 -29.22
CA HIS A 34 -9.02 0.63 -28.95
C HIS A 34 -10.14 1.65 -29.18
N ILE A 35 -9.85 2.96 -29.08
CA ILE A 35 -10.85 4.03 -29.20
C ILE A 35 -10.47 4.96 -30.35
N SER A 36 -11.29 4.97 -31.39
CA SER A 36 -11.10 5.83 -32.57
C SER A 36 -11.86 7.17 -32.51
N ASP A 37 -12.69 7.40 -31.48
CA ASP A 37 -13.43 8.66 -31.31
C ASP A 37 -12.53 9.74 -30.70
N ASP A 38 -12.16 10.74 -31.50
CA ASP A 38 -11.30 11.85 -31.09
C ASP A 38 -11.84 12.65 -29.91
N LYS A 39 -13.17 12.80 -29.75
CA LYS A 39 -13.75 13.56 -28.64
C LYS A 39 -13.56 12.82 -27.32
N ILE A 40 -13.80 11.52 -27.32
CA ILE A 40 -13.59 10.66 -26.14
C ILE A 40 -12.12 10.63 -25.79
N LEU A 41 -11.25 10.43 -26.78
CA LEU A 41 -9.81 10.42 -26.59
C LEU A 41 -9.30 11.74 -26.00
N ASN A 42 -9.73 12.88 -26.54
CA ASN A 42 -9.36 14.19 -26.01
C ASN A 42 -9.85 14.42 -24.57
N LEU A 43 -11.02 13.89 -24.21
CA LEU A 43 -11.51 13.94 -22.83
C LEU A 43 -10.61 13.13 -21.89
N ILE A 44 -10.21 11.93 -22.29
CA ILE A 44 -9.29 11.08 -21.52
C ILE A 44 -7.92 11.76 -21.37
N ILE A 45 -7.36 12.31 -22.45
CA ILE A 45 -6.08 13.02 -22.41
C ILE A 45 -6.17 14.21 -21.46
N THR A 46 -7.27 14.97 -21.51
CA THR A 46 -7.50 16.11 -20.60
C THR A 46 -7.58 15.65 -19.15
N TYR A 47 -8.21 14.51 -18.89
CA TYR A 47 -8.28 13.91 -17.56
C TYR A 47 -6.90 13.48 -17.04
N LEU A 48 -6.09 12.81 -17.87
CA LEU A 48 -4.76 12.35 -17.49
C LEU A 48 -3.79 13.52 -17.27
N LYS A 49 -3.86 14.54 -18.13
CA LYS A 49 -2.96 15.71 -18.13
C LYS A 49 -3.52 16.90 -17.34
N CYS A 50 -4.52 16.70 -16.49
CA CYS A 50 -5.12 17.80 -15.75
C CYS A 50 -4.16 18.39 -14.72
N THR A 51 -4.33 19.68 -14.41
CA THR A 51 -3.63 20.34 -13.32
C THR A 51 -4.23 19.93 -11.98
N VAL A 52 -3.37 19.55 -11.03
CA VAL A 52 -3.74 19.17 -9.67
C VAL A 52 -3.51 20.35 -8.75
N ILE A 53 -4.48 20.60 -7.86
CA ILE A 53 -4.35 21.56 -6.76
C ILE A 53 -4.41 20.75 -5.47
N ASP A 54 -3.35 20.80 -4.69
CA ASP A 54 -3.21 20.07 -3.43
C ASP A 54 -2.49 20.97 -2.42
N ASP A 55 -3.07 21.18 -1.24
CA ASP A 55 -2.55 22.06 -0.18
C ASP A 55 -1.94 23.38 -0.68
N HIS A 56 -2.72 24.16 -1.44
CA HIS A 56 -2.34 25.44 -2.07
C HIS A 56 -1.20 25.36 -3.09
N THR A 57 -0.74 24.16 -3.44
CA THR A 57 0.25 23.91 -4.48
C THR A 57 -0.46 23.48 -5.76
N THR A 58 -0.12 24.13 -6.87
CA THR A 58 -0.64 23.79 -8.20
C THR A 58 0.48 23.13 -9.00
N TYR A 59 0.25 21.91 -9.48
CA TYR A 59 1.23 21.19 -10.28
C TYR A 59 0.56 20.35 -11.37
N LYS A 60 1.34 19.94 -12.36
CA LYS A 60 0.92 19.01 -13.40
C LYS A 60 1.78 17.76 -13.27
N LYS A 61 1.16 16.58 -13.38
CA LYS A 61 1.87 15.31 -13.43
C LYS A 61 2.24 15.00 -14.88
N ASP A 62 3.52 14.85 -15.16
CA ASP A 62 4.02 14.33 -16.44
C ASP A 62 4.07 12.79 -16.45
N GLU A 63 4.05 12.18 -15.26
CA GLU A 63 4.00 10.74 -15.03
C GLU A 63 2.98 10.39 -13.93
N GLY A 64 2.39 9.22 -14.05
CA GLY A 64 1.39 8.70 -13.15
C GLY A 64 -0.03 9.18 -13.46
N ILE A 65 -1.00 8.58 -12.79
CA ILE A 65 -2.42 8.94 -12.87
C ILE A 65 -2.94 9.36 -11.50
N LEU A 66 -4.05 10.11 -11.49
CA LEU A 66 -4.66 10.57 -10.25
C LEU A 66 -5.17 9.39 -9.42
N GLN A 67 -4.68 9.25 -8.19
CA GLN A 67 -5.19 8.26 -7.27
C GLN A 67 -6.55 8.70 -6.72
N GLY A 68 -7.51 7.77 -6.60
CA GLY A 68 -8.87 8.06 -6.14
C GLY A 68 -9.86 8.48 -7.23
N GLY A 69 -9.39 8.69 -8.47
CA GLY A 69 -10.26 8.85 -9.63
C GLY A 69 -11.00 7.56 -9.99
N GLN A 70 -12.26 7.65 -10.40
CA GLN A 70 -13.07 6.47 -10.77
C GLN A 70 -12.51 5.75 -12.02
N LEU A 71 -11.81 6.47 -12.89
CA LEU A 71 -11.23 5.93 -14.11
C LEU A 71 -9.83 5.31 -13.89
N SER A 72 -9.18 5.63 -12.78
CA SER A 72 -7.81 5.18 -12.52
C SER A 72 -7.65 3.66 -12.45
N PRO A 73 -8.59 2.89 -11.85
CA PRO A 73 -8.55 1.42 -11.92
C PRO A 73 -8.70 0.89 -13.34
N LEU A 74 -9.51 1.54 -14.19
CA LEU A 74 -9.68 1.14 -15.59
C LEU A 74 -8.40 1.39 -16.38
N PHE A 75 -7.79 2.57 -16.22
CA PHE A 75 -6.52 2.91 -16.88
C PHE A 75 -5.39 1.99 -16.45
N SER A 76 -5.33 1.64 -15.17
CA SER A 76 -4.39 0.63 -14.67
C SER A 76 -4.54 -0.71 -15.40
N ASN A 77 -5.78 -1.19 -15.60
CA ASN A 77 -6.00 -2.45 -16.29
C ASN A 77 -5.66 -2.36 -17.79
N ILE A 78 -5.96 -1.24 -18.46
CA ILE A 78 -5.57 -1.03 -19.86
C ILE A 78 -4.04 -1.01 -19.98
N TYR A 79 -3.35 -0.35 -19.05
CA TYR A 79 -1.90 -0.30 -19.03
C TYR A 79 -1.29 -1.70 -18.95
N MET A 80 -1.78 -2.53 -18.02
CA MET A 80 -1.24 -3.86 -17.73
C MET A 80 -1.79 -4.98 -18.62
N ASN A 81 -2.62 -4.66 -19.62
CA ASN A 81 -3.27 -5.67 -20.46
C ASN A 81 -2.25 -6.48 -21.30
N GLU A 82 -1.21 -5.83 -21.80
CA GLU A 82 -0.17 -6.50 -22.60
C GLU A 82 0.66 -7.46 -21.74
N LEU A 83 0.98 -7.08 -20.49
CA LEU A 83 1.59 -8.01 -19.54
C LEU A 83 0.72 -9.26 -19.31
N ASP A 84 -0.61 -9.12 -19.20
CA ASP A 84 -1.51 -10.27 -19.04
C ASP A 84 -1.47 -11.17 -20.28
N HIS A 85 -1.52 -10.59 -21.48
CA HIS A 85 -1.37 -11.35 -22.72
C HIS A 85 -0.03 -12.06 -22.81
N TYR A 86 1.06 -11.38 -22.45
CA TYR A 86 2.40 -11.96 -22.39
C TYR A 86 2.46 -13.17 -21.44
N MET A 87 1.87 -13.05 -20.25
CA MET A 87 1.82 -14.15 -19.29
C MET A 87 0.95 -15.32 -19.79
N ASP A 88 -0.18 -15.04 -20.45
CA ASP A 88 -1.04 -16.06 -21.06
C ASP A 88 -0.34 -16.79 -22.21
N GLU A 89 0.35 -16.06 -23.10
CA GLU A 89 1.10 -16.63 -24.23
C GLU A 89 2.24 -17.55 -23.79
N ASN A 90 2.82 -17.28 -22.62
CA ASN A 90 3.86 -18.11 -22.01
C ASN A 90 3.31 -19.24 -21.11
N ASP A 91 1.98 -19.43 -21.06
CA ASP A 91 1.30 -20.43 -20.19
C ASP A 91 1.63 -20.25 -18.69
N TYR A 92 1.82 -19.01 -18.25
CA TYR A 92 2.08 -18.71 -16.84
C TYR A 92 0.79 -18.73 -16.04
N HIS A 93 0.85 -19.39 -14.89
CA HIS A 93 -0.34 -19.60 -14.05
C HIS A 93 -0.48 -18.46 -13.05
N PHE A 94 -1.01 -17.32 -13.48
CA PHE A 94 -1.01 -16.08 -12.69
C PHE A 94 -2.39 -15.63 -12.21
N CYS A 95 -2.38 -14.73 -11.23
CA CYS A 95 -3.51 -13.93 -10.79
C CYS A 95 -3.04 -12.48 -10.62
N ARG A 96 -3.76 -11.53 -11.22
CA ARG A 96 -3.50 -10.11 -11.06
C ARG A 96 -4.73 -9.39 -10.52
N PHE A 97 -4.51 -8.46 -9.59
CA PHE A 97 -5.53 -7.54 -9.12
C PHE A 97 -4.91 -6.16 -8.90
N GLY A 98 -5.20 -5.22 -9.82
CA GLY A 98 -4.47 -3.95 -9.87
C GLY A 98 -2.98 -4.21 -10.10
N ASP A 99 -2.15 -3.76 -9.16
CA ASP A 99 -0.69 -3.93 -9.13
C ASP A 99 -0.23 -5.18 -8.36
N ASP A 100 -1.13 -5.93 -7.71
CA ASP A 100 -0.81 -7.16 -6.97
C ASP A 100 -0.83 -8.37 -7.90
N ILE A 101 0.36 -8.78 -8.36
CA ILE A 101 0.57 -9.85 -9.34
C ILE A 101 1.26 -11.04 -8.67
N ASN A 102 0.61 -12.22 -8.76
CA ASN A 102 1.16 -13.48 -8.29
C ASN A 102 1.17 -14.53 -9.39
N ILE A 103 2.30 -15.20 -9.59
CA ILE A 103 2.46 -16.30 -10.55
C ILE A 103 2.77 -17.59 -9.79
N TYR A 104 2.04 -18.66 -10.07
CA TYR A 104 2.13 -19.91 -9.33
C TYR A 104 2.90 -20.98 -10.10
N CYS A 105 3.86 -21.61 -9.43
CA CYS A 105 4.80 -22.56 -10.04
C CYS A 105 4.84 -23.88 -9.24
N LYS A 106 5.18 -24.99 -9.93
CA LYS A 106 5.35 -26.29 -9.27
C LYS A 106 6.68 -26.40 -8.52
N THR A 107 7.75 -25.82 -9.07
CA THR A 107 9.10 -25.88 -8.49
C THR A 107 9.66 -24.48 -8.19
N TYR A 108 10.67 -24.42 -7.33
CA TYR A 108 11.38 -23.18 -7.03
C TYR A 108 12.20 -22.70 -8.24
N ASP A 109 12.81 -23.63 -8.98
CA ASP A 109 13.65 -23.30 -10.13
C ASP A 109 12.84 -22.69 -11.26
N ASP A 110 11.63 -23.22 -11.52
CA ASP A 110 10.70 -22.61 -12.48
C ASP A 110 10.29 -21.21 -12.03
N ALA A 111 10.01 -21.03 -10.73
CA ALA A 111 9.64 -19.72 -10.19
C ALA A 111 10.76 -18.68 -10.33
N ILE A 112 12.03 -19.07 -10.17
CA ILE A 112 13.17 -18.16 -10.38
C ILE A 112 13.33 -17.78 -11.85
N LYS A 113 13.15 -18.74 -12.77
CA LYS A 113 13.20 -18.47 -14.22
C LYS A 113 12.10 -17.50 -14.64
N ILE A 114 10.86 -17.78 -14.24
CA ILE A 114 9.69 -16.94 -14.52
C ILE A 114 9.85 -15.55 -13.90
N LEU A 115 10.38 -15.46 -12.67
CA LEU A 115 10.65 -14.15 -12.06
C LEU A 115 11.64 -13.32 -12.89
N GLY A 116 12.68 -13.94 -13.44
CA GLY A 116 13.66 -13.25 -14.29
C GLY A 116 13.01 -12.72 -15.57
N ASP A 117 12.27 -13.59 -16.25
CA ASP A 117 11.57 -13.30 -17.50
C ASP A 117 10.53 -12.18 -17.35
N VAL A 118 9.61 -12.33 -16.39
CA VAL A 118 8.53 -11.35 -16.17
C VAL A 118 9.08 -10.02 -15.64
N ARG A 119 10.18 -10.04 -14.87
CA ARG A 119 10.87 -8.81 -14.46
C ARG A 119 11.35 -8.04 -15.68
N GLU A 120 12.04 -8.71 -16.58
CA GLU A 120 12.59 -8.08 -17.78
C GLU A 120 11.46 -7.50 -18.64
N HIS A 121 10.34 -8.23 -18.78
CA HIS A 121 9.17 -7.73 -19.48
C HIS A 121 8.58 -6.46 -18.84
N ILE A 122 8.38 -6.45 -17.52
CA ILE A 122 7.82 -5.28 -16.80
C ILE A 122 8.74 -4.06 -16.93
N GLU A 123 10.04 -4.25 -16.77
CA GLU A 123 11.01 -3.15 -16.79
C GLU A 123 11.22 -2.60 -18.21
N ASN A 124 11.21 -3.45 -19.24
CA ASN A 124 11.55 -3.04 -20.61
C ASN A 124 10.32 -2.76 -21.49
N ALA A 125 9.28 -3.59 -21.41
CA ALA A 125 8.10 -3.47 -22.27
C ALA A 125 7.03 -2.56 -21.64
N GLU A 126 6.79 -2.69 -20.33
CA GLU A 126 5.83 -1.86 -19.61
C GLU A 126 6.45 -0.59 -19.01
N MET A 127 7.79 -0.47 -19.04
CA MET A 127 8.55 0.67 -18.52
C MET A 127 8.25 0.98 -17.05
N LEU A 128 7.97 -0.04 -16.23
CA LEU A 128 7.57 0.13 -14.83
C LEU A 128 8.70 -0.28 -13.86
N PRO A 129 8.98 0.53 -12.82
CA PRO A 129 10.00 0.19 -11.83
C PRO A 129 9.50 -0.85 -10.84
N LEU A 130 10.27 -1.92 -10.62
CA LEU A 130 9.95 -2.92 -9.62
C LEU A 130 10.33 -2.51 -8.20
N ASN A 131 9.51 -2.94 -7.25
CA ASN A 131 9.81 -2.89 -5.82
C ASN A 131 10.52 -4.17 -5.40
N HIS A 132 11.86 -4.16 -5.41
CA HIS A 132 12.67 -5.33 -5.04
C HIS A 132 12.43 -5.87 -3.61
N LYS A 133 11.84 -5.08 -2.70
CA LYS A 133 11.50 -5.56 -1.35
C LYS A 133 10.22 -6.39 -1.32
N LYS A 134 9.27 -6.08 -2.21
CA LYS A 134 7.99 -6.80 -2.34
C LYS A 134 8.10 -7.95 -3.35
N THR A 135 8.98 -7.80 -4.34
CA THR A 135 9.18 -8.78 -5.39
C THR A 135 10.04 -9.95 -4.92
N GLY A 136 9.59 -11.18 -5.14
CA GLY A 136 10.38 -12.37 -4.78
C GLY A 136 9.65 -13.69 -4.99
N VAL A 137 10.38 -14.78 -4.71
CA VAL A 137 9.84 -16.15 -4.76
C VAL A 137 9.59 -16.66 -3.36
N TYR A 138 8.39 -17.21 -3.13
CA TYR A 138 7.96 -17.70 -1.84
C TYR A 138 7.19 -19.00 -1.93
N LYS A 139 7.09 -19.72 -0.81
CA LYS A 139 6.10 -20.80 -0.68
C LYS A 139 4.71 -20.19 -0.56
N GLY A 140 3.81 -20.47 -1.49
CA GLY A 140 2.47 -19.88 -1.55
C GLY A 140 1.65 -20.09 -0.26
N THR A 141 1.84 -21.21 0.44
CA THR A 141 1.19 -21.48 1.74
C THR A 141 1.65 -20.58 2.89
N LYS A 142 2.77 -19.86 2.74
CA LYS A 142 3.24 -18.88 3.72
C LYS A 142 2.83 -17.45 3.37
N ARG A 143 2.11 -17.26 2.28
CA ARG A 143 1.76 -15.95 1.73
C ARG A 143 0.28 -15.67 1.88
N LYS A 144 -0.06 -14.41 1.63
CA LYS A 144 -1.42 -13.92 1.64
C LYS A 144 -1.69 -13.24 0.31
N TYR A 145 -2.91 -13.36 -0.17
CA TYR A 145 -3.34 -12.66 -1.39
C TYR A 145 -4.76 -12.14 -1.19
N LEU A 146 -4.97 -10.84 -1.44
CA LEU A 146 -6.26 -10.17 -1.32
C LEU A 146 -7.02 -10.43 0.00
N GLY A 147 -6.27 -10.54 1.12
CA GLY A 147 -6.84 -10.80 2.44
C GLY A 147 -7.19 -12.27 2.71
N PHE A 148 -6.73 -13.21 1.88
CA PHE A 148 -6.85 -14.65 2.12
C PHE A 148 -5.48 -15.24 2.49
N LYS A 149 -5.49 -16.23 3.39
CA LYS A 149 -4.33 -17.10 3.68
C LYS A 149 -4.58 -18.49 3.12
N PHE A 150 -3.51 -19.19 2.80
CA PHE A 150 -3.56 -20.54 2.26
C PHE A 150 -3.06 -21.54 3.31
N GLU A 151 -3.93 -22.45 3.74
CA GLU A 151 -3.62 -23.48 4.74
C GLU A 151 -3.65 -24.86 4.08
N LYS A 152 -2.68 -25.73 4.40
CA LYS A 152 -2.68 -27.13 3.97
C LYS A 152 -3.45 -27.97 4.99
N LYS A 153 -4.54 -28.62 4.58
CA LYS A 153 -5.32 -29.55 5.40
C LYS A 153 -5.32 -30.92 4.75
N GLY A 154 -4.43 -31.79 5.21
CA GLY A 154 -4.16 -33.09 4.57
C GLY A 154 -3.55 -32.90 3.18
N LEU A 155 -4.19 -33.46 2.15
CA LEU A 155 -3.78 -33.32 0.74
C LEU A 155 -4.37 -32.07 0.05
N LYS A 156 -5.29 -31.34 0.70
CA LYS A 156 -5.96 -30.17 0.11
C LYS A 156 -5.35 -28.86 0.60
N ILE A 157 -5.34 -27.86 -0.27
CA ILE A 157 -5.05 -26.46 0.10
C ILE A 157 -6.36 -25.71 0.18
N ILE A 158 -6.60 -25.01 1.29
CA ILE A 158 -7.80 -24.20 1.51
C ILE A 158 -7.44 -22.72 1.60
N ALA A 159 -8.23 -21.87 0.95
CA ALA A 159 -8.16 -20.43 1.10
C ALA A 159 -9.08 -19.98 2.23
N LYS A 160 -8.53 -19.29 3.23
CA LYS A 160 -9.27 -18.80 4.39
C LYS A 160 -9.17 -17.28 4.45
N ARG A 161 -10.32 -16.61 4.47
CA ARG A 161 -10.38 -15.15 4.66
C ARG A 161 -9.73 -14.80 5.99
N GLU A 162 -8.79 -13.87 5.96
CA GLU A 162 -8.21 -13.30 7.16
C GLU A 162 -9.30 -12.48 7.86
N LYS A 163 -9.76 -12.96 9.02
CA LYS A 163 -10.50 -12.11 9.95
C LYS A 163 -9.50 -11.07 10.44
N LYS A 164 -9.58 -9.85 9.92
CA LYS A 164 -8.93 -8.71 10.58
C LYS A 164 -9.41 -8.75 12.03
N ALA A 165 -8.48 -8.63 12.99
CA ALA A 165 -8.86 -8.43 14.38
C ALA A 165 -9.94 -7.35 14.40
N TYR A 166 -11.02 -7.56 15.17
CA TYR A 166 -12.09 -6.59 15.27
C TYR A 166 -11.45 -5.21 15.45
N LYS A 167 -11.68 -4.28 14.50
CA LYS A 167 -11.45 -2.88 14.81
C LYS A 167 -12.30 -2.65 16.05
N THR A 168 -11.68 -2.34 17.18
CA THR A 168 -12.41 -1.82 18.33
C THR A 168 -13.07 -0.55 17.86
N VAL A 169 -14.32 -0.65 17.39
CA VAL A 169 -15.16 0.48 17.10
C VAL A 169 -15.57 0.97 18.47
N TYR A 170 -14.90 2.00 18.96
CA TYR A 170 -15.38 2.74 20.11
C TYR A 170 -16.76 3.27 19.74
N ARG A 171 -17.80 2.67 20.32
CA ARG A 171 -19.21 3.03 20.05
C ARG A 171 -19.55 4.44 20.52
N ASP A 172 -18.74 4.96 21.44
CA ASP A 172 -18.98 6.20 22.13
C ASP A 172 -17.73 7.08 22.03
N TRP A 173 -17.88 8.25 21.41
CA TRP A 173 -16.94 9.35 21.55
C TRP A 173 -17.08 9.89 22.97
N TYR A 174 -16.25 9.41 23.89
CA TYR A 174 -16.22 9.94 25.25
C TYR A 174 -15.23 11.11 25.35
N SER A 175 -15.69 12.21 25.93
CA SER A 175 -14.94 13.44 26.26
C SER A 175 -13.99 13.22 27.45
N THR A 176 -12.93 12.42 27.27
CA THR A 176 -11.89 12.27 28.30
C THR A 176 -10.52 12.44 27.68
N GLY A 177 -9.83 13.55 27.99
CA GLY A 177 -8.67 14.04 27.24
C GLY A 177 -7.44 13.13 27.13
N ILE A 178 -7.27 12.11 28.00
CA ILE A 178 -6.18 11.13 27.89
C ILE A 178 -6.51 9.82 28.62
N ARG A 179 -6.36 8.69 27.93
CA ARG A 179 -6.57 7.34 28.47
C ARG A 179 -5.26 6.55 28.51
N ARG A 180 -5.03 5.80 29.59
CA ARG A 180 -3.99 4.77 29.65
C ARG A 180 -4.63 3.41 29.44
N ILE A 181 -4.15 2.66 28.47
CA ILE A 181 -4.53 1.27 28.23
C ILE A 181 -3.24 0.47 28.24
N ASP A 182 -3.09 -0.43 29.21
CA ASP A 182 -1.85 -1.14 29.52
C ASP A 182 -0.67 -0.15 29.74
N SER A 183 0.38 -0.26 28.94
CA SER A 183 1.55 0.63 28.92
C SER A 183 1.45 1.73 27.86
N SER A 184 0.28 1.95 27.25
CA SER A 184 0.09 2.91 26.17
C SER A 184 -0.83 4.06 26.56
N TYR A 185 -0.50 5.27 26.12
CA TYR A 185 -1.32 6.47 26.35
C TYR A 185 -1.99 6.93 25.07
N HIS A 186 -3.31 7.14 25.11
CA HIS A 186 -4.14 7.58 24.00
C HIS A 186 -4.59 9.02 24.24
N LEU A 187 -4.13 9.95 23.40
CA LEU A 187 -4.49 11.37 23.43
C LEU A 187 -5.65 11.60 22.47
N VAL A 188 -6.80 11.96 23.02
CA VAL A 188 -8.09 12.00 22.29
C VAL A 188 -8.62 13.44 22.16
N ASN A 189 -8.12 14.37 22.97
CA ASN A 189 -8.47 15.79 22.90
C ASN A 189 -7.28 16.63 22.42
N GLU A 190 -7.56 17.84 21.96
CA GLU A 190 -6.51 18.80 21.63
C GLU A 190 -5.72 19.17 22.88
N GLY A 191 -4.43 19.47 22.70
CA GLY A 191 -3.55 19.84 23.80
C GLY A 191 -2.09 19.98 23.40
N ILE A 192 -1.26 20.32 24.37
CA ILE A 192 0.16 20.59 24.19
C ILE A 192 0.96 19.51 24.92
N LEU A 193 1.88 18.86 24.20
CA LEU A 193 2.90 18.00 24.80
C LEU A 193 4.19 18.78 25.03
N THR A 194 4.66 18.75 26.27
CA THR A 194 5.89 19.43 26.71
C THR A 194 6.71 18.52 27.61
N ARG A 195 8.03 18.62 27.54
CA ARG A 195 8.93 17.93 28.48
C ARG A 195 8.81 18.56 29.86
N ARG A 196 8.70 17.74 30.91
CA ARG A 196 8.88 18.19 32.29
C ARG A 196 9.69 17.17 33.09
N ASP A 197 10.93 17.51 33.36
CA ASP A 197 11.94 16.66 34.01
C ASP A 197 12.13 15.32 33.27
N PHE A 198 11.79 14.20 33.92
CA PHE A 198 11.82 12.83 33.40
C PHE A 198 10.48 12.35 32.82
N ASN A 199 9.48 13.24 32.77
CA ASN A 199 8.12 12.92 32.30
C ASN A 199 7.73 13.77 31.10
N ILE A 200 6.71 13.30 30.39
CA ILE A 200 6.01 14.07 29.36
C ILE A 200 4.76 14.68 30.01
N LEU A 201 4.55 15.98 29.85
CA LEU A 201 3.36 16.69 30.31
C LEU A 201 2.42 16.93 29.12
N PHE A 202 1.19 16.46 29.25
CA PHE A 202 0.09 16.83 28.37
C PHE A 202 -0.77 17.89 29.09
N GLU A 203 -0.98 19.04 28.44
CA GLU A 203 -1.77 20.16 28.94
C GLU A 203 -2.88 20.52 27.96
N ASN A 204 -4.10 20.65 28.44
CA ASN A 204 -5.25 21.13 27.70
C ASN A 204 -6.18 21.95 28.61
N ASP A 205 -7.32 22.39 28.08
CA ASP A 205 -8.32 23.15 28.83
C ASP A 205 -8.95 22.35 29.99
N GLU A 206 -8.86 21.02 29.96
CA GLU A 206 -9.32 20.14 31.05
C GLU A 206 -8.26 19.95 32.16
N GLY A 207 -7.02 20.40 31.92
CA GLY A 207 -5.95 20.42 32.92
C GLY A 207 -4.64 19.76 32.47
N LYS A 208 -3.84 19.36 33.46
CA LYS A 208 -2.46 18.88 33.30
C LYS A 208 -2.35 17.41 33.66
N LYS A 209 -1.74 16.60 32.79
CA LYS A 209 -1.50 15.18 33.04
C LYS A 209 -0.07 14.77 32.69
N TYR A 210 0.59 14.12 33.64
CA TYR A 210 1.94 13.58 33.48
C TYR A 210 1.88 12.16 32.91
N ILE A 211 2.72 11.91 31.91
CA ILE A 211 2.93 10.64 31.23
C ILE A 211 4.35 10.15 31.57
N PRO A 212 4.49 9.04 32.31
CA PRO A 212 5.78 8.53 32.74
C PRO A 212 6.48 7.80 31.61
N VAL A 213 7.62 8.34 31.15
CA VAL A 213 8.35 7.80 30.00
C VAL A 213 8.83 6.37 30.24
N GLU A 214 9.34 6.08 31.44
CA GLU A 214 9.94 4.78 31.79
C GLU A 214 9.00 3.58 31.69
N THR A 215 7.69 3.80 31.78
CA THR A 215 6.68 2.75 31.76
C THR A 215 5.67 2.92 30.62
N THR A 216 6.00 3.79 29.66
CA THR A 216 5.16 4.06 28.49
C THR A 216 5.80 3.43 27.26
N ASP A 217 5.15 2.41 26.70
CA ASP A 217 5.59 1.73 25.48
C ASP A 217 5.26 2.55 24.23
N SER A 218 4.11 3.24 24.23
CA SER A 218 3.68 4.05 23.08
C SER A 218 2.68 5.14 23.46
N ILE A 219 2.66 6.22 22.68
CA ILE A 219 1.67 7.29 22.74
C ILE A 219 0.94 7.35 21.39
N TYR A 220 -0.37 7.19 21.41
CA TYR A 220 -1.24 7.30 20.23
C TYR A 220 -1.99 8.63 20.25
N VAL A 221 -1.91 9.37 19.14
CA VAL A 221 -2.53 10.69 18.99
C VAL A 221 -3.68 10.61 17.99
N TYR A 222 -4.88 11.00 18.41
CA TYR A 222 -6.10 10.97 17.60
C TYR A 222 -6.74 12.35 17.40
N SER A 223 -6.05 13.40 17.85
CA SER A 223 -6.49 14.80 17.86
C SER A 223 -5.36 15.72 17.41
N ASN A 224 -5.65 17.02 17.25
CA ASN A 224 -4.61 18.01 17.02
C ASN A 224 -3.80 18.21 18.30
N VAL A 225 -2.54 17.77 18.30
CA VAL A 225 -1.63 17.93 19.44
C VAL A 225 -0.44 18.77 19.03
N ILE A 226 -0.18 19.83 19.79
CA ILE A 226 0.99 20.70 19.57
C ILE A 226 2.17 20.09 20.35
N LEU A 227 3.23 19.75 19.63
CA LEU A 227 4.50 19.37 20.21
C LEU A 227 5.35 20.62 20.38
N SER A 228 5.70 20.98 21.62
CA SER A 228 6.57 22.15 21.88
C SER A 228 8.00 21.90 21.37
N GLY A 229 8.76 22.97 21.07
CA GLY A 229 10.17 22.83 20.63
C GLY A 229 11.04 22.01 21.61
N ILE A 230 10.78 22.18 22.92
CA ILE A 230 11.46 21.45 24.01
C ILE A 230 11.18 19.94 23.95
N PHE A 231 10.01 19.53 23.43
CA PHE A 231 9.68 18.11 23.23
C PHE A 231 10.57 17.45 22.17
N PHE A 232 10.95 18.16 21.11
CA PHE A 232 11.85 17.62 20.09
C PHE A 232 13.30 17.55 20.56
N GLU A 233 13.75 18.50 21.39
CA GLU A 233 15.05 18.41 22.07
C GLU A 233 15.15 17.16 22.94
N PHE A 234 14.05 16.72 23.57
CA PHE A 234 14.00 15.48 24.35
C PHE A 234 14.25 14.24 23.49
N ILE A 235 13.54 14.09 22.35
CA ILE A 235 13.71 12.93 21.46
C ILE A 235 15.12 12.90 20.83
N ASN A 236 15.71 14.07 20.59
CA ASN A 236 17.01 14.16 19.92
C ASN A 236 18.21 13.91 20.84
N ASN A 237 18.02 13.90 22.17
CA ASN A 237 19.09 13.70 23.15
C ASN A 237 19.46 12.22 23.42
N HIS A 238 18.86 11.25 22.72
CA HIS A 238 19.31 9.85 22.73
C HIS A 238 20.12 9.53 21.48
N ARG A 239 21.35 10.05 21.42
CA ARG A 239 22.45 9.45 20.65
C ARG A 239 23.40 8.80 21.65
N GLY A 240 23.32 7.48 21.74
CA GLY A 240 24.13 6.61 22.59
C GLY A 240 23.53 5.22 22.62
#